data_AF-A0AAV4LGR7-F1
#
_entry.id   AF-A0AAV4LGR7-F1
#
_cell.length_a   1.000
_cell.length_b   1.000
_cell.length_c   1.000
_cell.angle_alpha   90.00
_cell.angle_beta   90.00
_cell.angle_gamma   90.00
#
_symmetry.space_group_name_H-M   'P 1'
#
loop_
_entity.id
_entity.type
_entity.pdbx_description
1 polymer ?
#
loop_
_entity_poly.entity_id
_entity_poly.type
_entity_poly.pdbx_seq_one_letter_code
_entity_poly.pdbx_strand_id
1 'polypeptide(L)'
;MESKFNELFSSLGYEALEVILGIHPRSIPETEVMKLVHLICLSEENEYLESEIQSIIDAYHENPELKLKLLLNLVSTKFNIQQTKEEGQ
;
A
#
# COMPACT_ATOMS: atom_id res chain seq x y z
N MET A 1 16.65 6.66 -7.58
CA MET A 1 15.57 7.49 -7.02
C MET A 1 15.60 7.29 -5.53
N GLU A 2 15.66 8.37 -4.75
CA GLU A 2 15.33 8.28 -3.33
C GLU A 2 13.84 8.01 -3.23
N SER A 3 13.46 6.98 -2.47
CA SER A 3 12.06 6.62 -2.30
C SER A 3 11.37 7.71 -1.48
N LYS A 4 10.16 8.13 -1.90
CA LYS A 4 9.38 9.19 -1.25
C LYS A 4 9.12 8.89 0.23
N PHE A 5 9.04 7.61 0.58
CA PHE A 5 8.73 7.14 1.93
C PHE A 5 9.94 6.53 2.65
N ASN A 6 11.10 6.45 2.00
CA ASN A 6 12.28 5.80 2.56
C ASN A 6 12.74 6.46 3.87
N GLU A 7 12.71 7.79 3.97
CA GLU A 7 13.05 8.51 5.20
C GLU A 7 12.06 8.21 6.34
N LEU A 8 10.78 8.09 6.01
CA LEU A 8 9.73 7.77 6.98
C LEU A 8 9.89 6.33 7.51
N PHE A 9 10.09 5.35 6.63
CA PHE A 9 10.35 3.97 7.04
C PHE A 9 11.67 3.83 7.81
N SER A 10 12.71 4.58 7.43
CA SER A 10 14.00 4.56 8.14
C SER A 10 13.90 5.15 9.56
N SER A 11 13.04 6.15 9.76
CA SER A 11 12.89 6.85 11.04
C SER A 11 11.85 6.20 11.97
N LEU A 12 10.74 5.73 11.40
CA LEU A 12 9.56 5.25 12.15
C LEU A 12 9.34 3.74 12.04
N GLY A 13 10.07 3.05 11.15
CA GLY A 13 9.79 1.66 10.83
C GLY A 13 8.36 1.49 10.29
N TYR A 14 7.67 0.44 10.72
CA TYR A 14 6.30 0.17 10.29
C TYR A 14 5.26 1.17 10.82
N GLU A 15 5.59 1.98 11.84
CA GLU A 15 4.71 3.05 12.31
C GLU A 15 4.51 4.14 11.23
N ALA A 16 5.37 4.18 10.20
CA ALA A 16 5.14 4.99 9.02
C ALA A 16 3.80 4.67 8.31
N LEU A 17 3.27 3.45 8.44
CA LEU A 17 1.95 3.11 7.89
C LEU A 17 0.81 3.90 8.52
N GLU A 18 0.96 4.30 9.78
CA GLU A 18 -0.02 5.15 10.45
C GLU A 18 0.01 6.56 9.85
N VAL A 19 1.20 7.09 9.59
CA VAL A 19 1.37 8.42 8.99
C VAL A 19 0.90 8.43 7.53
N ILE A 20 1.22 7.38 6.75
CA ILE A 20 0.99 7.33 5.31
C ILE A 20 -0.45 6.90 4.99
N LEU A 21 -0.96 5.85 5.65
CA LEU A 21 -2.25 5.23 5.34
C LEU A 21 -3.31 5.47 6.43
N GLY A 22 -2.93 6.01 7.59
CA GLY A 22 -3.79 6.06 8.77
C GLY A 22 -4.12 4.66 9.31
N ILE A 23 -3.19 3.70 9.17
CA ILE A 23 -3.36 2.32 9.65
C ILE A 23 -2.31 2.04 10.73
N HIS A 24 -2.76 1.67 11.92
CA HIS A 24 -1.86 1.28 12.99
C HIS A 24 -1.28 -0.11 12.68
N PRO A 25 0.05 -0.27 12.51
CA PRO A 25 0.65 -1.56 12.16
C PRO A 25 0.43 -2.63 13.25
N ARG A 26 0.25 -2.22 14.51
CA ARG A 26 -0.01 -3.14 15.64
C ARG A 26 -1.42 -3.69 15.68
N SER A 27 -2.36 -3.12 14.92
CA SER A 27 -3.74 -3.61 14.87
C SER A 27 -3.98 -4.68 13.81
N ILE A 28 -2.95 -5.05 13.04
CA ILE A 28 -3.05 -6.00 11.93
C ILE A 28 -1.93 -7.05 11.97
N PRO A 29 -2.12 -8.23 11.34
CA PRO A 29 -1.07 -9.23 11.22
C PRO A 29 0.17 -8.69 10.48
N GLU A 30 1.35 -9.18 10.86
CA GLU A 30 2.62 -8.80 10.22
C GLU A 30 2.61 -9.07 8.70
N THR A 31 1.95 -10.15 8.26
CA THR A 31 1.80 -10.45 6.83
C THR A 31 1.02 -9.39 6.06
N GLU A 32 0.09 -8.67 6.72
CA GLU A 32 -0.65 -7.56 6.12
C GLU A 32 0.18 -6.27 6.16
N VAL A 33 0.93 -6.03 7.24
CA VAL A 33 1.92 -4.94 7.32
C VAL A 33 2.88 -5.02 6.14
N MET A 34 3.47 -6.19 5.89
CA MET A 34 4.40 -6.39 4.77
C MET A 34 3.74 -6.13 3.41
N LYS A 35 2.48 -6.52 3.22
CA LYS A 35 1.72 -6.23 1.99
C LYS A 35 1.49 -4.73 1.79
N LEU A 36 1.18 -4.00 2.85
CA LEU A 36 0.96 -2.56 2.79
C LEU A 36 2.26 -1.79 2.53
N VAL A 37 3.38 -2.20 3.14
CA VAL A 37 4.70 -1.64 2.82
C VAL A 37 5.02 -1.86 1.34
N HIS A 38 4.80 -3.08 0.85
CA HIS A 38 5.01 -3.38 -0.56
C HIS A 38 4.11 -2.54 -1.49
N LEU A 39 2.83 -2.35 -1.12
CA LEU A 39 1.90 -1.50 -1.84
C LEU A 39 2.41 -0.06 -1.99
N ILE A 40 2.94 0.52 -0.91
CA ILE A 40 3.50 1.87 -0.89
C ILE A 40 4.73 1.93 -1.80
N CYS A 41 5.64 0.96 -1.72
CA CYS A 41 6.81 0.94 -2.60
C CYS A 41 6.39 0.85 -4.09
N LEU A 42 5.38 0.05 -4.42
CA LEU A 42 4.87 -0.05 -5.78
C LEU A 42 4.22 1.25 -6.26
N SER A 43 3.60 2.02 -5.37
CA SER A 43 2.94 3.27 -5.75
C SER A 43 3.92 4.37 -6.13
N GLU A 44 5.17 4.31 -5.64
CA GLU A 44 6.19 5.29 -5.99
C GLU A 44 6.55 5.30 -7.48
N GLU A 45 6.39 4.15 -8.15
CA GLU A 45 6.64 4.00 -9.58
C GLU A 45 5.34 4.00 -10.41
N ASN A 46 4.18 4.17 -9.77
CA ASN A 46 2.88 4.03 -10.40
C ASN A 46 1.90 5.08 -9.89
N GLU A 47 1.84 6.22 -10.59
CA GLU A 47 0.94 7.35 -10.27
C GLU A 47 -0.54 6.94 -10.18
N TYR A 48 -0.98 5.99 -11.01
CA TYR A 48 -2.34 5.46 -10.93
C TYR A 48 -2.57 4.74 -9.60
N LEU A 49 -1.62 3.92 -9.17
CA LEU A 49 -1.70 3.23 -7.89
C LEU A 49 -1.63 4.21 -6.70
N GLU A 50 -0.77 5.23 -6.78
CA GLU A 50 -0.72 6.30 -5.77
C GLU A 50 -2.07 7.02 -5.66
N SER A 51 -2.68 7.37 -6.79
CA SER A 51 -4.00 8.01 -6.83
C SER A 51 -5.12 7.12 -6.26
N GLU A 52 -5.09 5.82 -6.54
CA GLU A 52 -6.07 4.86 -5.99
C GLU A 52 -5.91 4.70 -4.48
N ILE A 53 -4.68 4.60 -3.98
CA ILE A 53 -4.40 4.55 -2.53
C ILE A 53 -4.92 5.81 -1.84
N GLN A 54 -4.61 6.99 -2.39
CA GLN A 54 -5.07 8.26 -1.82
C GLN A 54 -6.61 8.35 -1.83
N SER A 55 -7.25 7.91 -2.92
CA SER A 55 -8.72 7.88 -3.02
C SER A 55 -9.34 6.99 -1.94
N ILE A 56 -8.73 5.85 -1.62
CA ILE A 56 -9.20 4.96 -0.55
C ILE A 56 -9.00 5.60 0.82
N ILE A 57 -7.85 6.25 1.07
CA ILE A 57 -7.58 6.94 2.33
C ILE A 57 -8.63 8.03 2.59
N ASP A 58 -8.90 8.85 1.58
CA ASP A 58 -9.82 9.98 1.70
C ASP A 58 -11.27 9.51 1.87
N ALA A 59 -11.70 8.54 1.06
CA ALA A 59 -13.08 8.04 1.06
C ALA A 59 -13.43 7.25 2.33
N TYR A 60 -12.46 6.61 2.98
CA TYR A 60 -12.68 5.69 4.09
C TYR A 60 -11.93 6.08 5.38
N HIS A 61 -11.68 7.38 5.58
CA HIS A 61 -10.97 7.88 6.77
C HIS A 61 -11.66 7.52 8.10
N GLU A 62 -13.00 7.42 8.12
CA GLU A 62 -13.79 7.01 9.31
C GLU A 62 -13.99 5.50 9.44
N ASN A 63 -13.60 4.71 8.44
CA ASN A 63 -13.81 3.26 8.43
C ASN A 63 -12.48 2.51 8.22
N PRO A 64 -11.69 2.32 9.29
CA PRO A 64 -10.35 1.73 9.20
C PRO A 64 -10.37 0.28 8.72
N GLU A 65 -11.41 -0.49 9.04
CA GLU A 65 -11.54 -1.89 8.61
C GLU A 65 -11.76 -1.99 7.10
N LEU A 66 -12.67 -1.19 6.55
CA LEU A 66 -12.93 -1.18 5.11
C LEU A 66 -11.75 -0.61 4.33
N LYS A 67 -11.10 0.44 4.86
CA LYS A 67 -9.87 1.01 4.31
C LYS A 67 -8.77 -0.04 4.17
N LEU A 68 -8.49 -0.77 5.25
CA LEU A 68 -7.50 -1.86 5.25
C LEU A 68 -7.85 -2.92 4.21
N LYS A 69 -9.10 -3.38 4.18
CA LYS A 69 -9.55 -4.41 3.23
C LYS A 69 -9.36 -3.98 1.77
N LEU A 70 -9.66 -2.73 1.43
CA LEU A 70 -9.50 -2.20 0.08
C LEU A 70 -8.03 -2.08 -0.32
N LEU A 71 -7.18 -1.58 0.58
CA LEU A 71 -5.73 -1.48 0.35
C LEU A 71 -5.10 -2.85 0.14
N LEU A 72 -5.45 -3.84 0.97
CA LEU A 72 -4.98 -5.22 0.79
C LEU A 72 -5.49 -5.86 -0.51
N ASN A 73 -6.69 -5.49 -0.97
CA ASN A 73 -7.21 -5.96 -2.24
C ASN A 73 -6.46 -5.37 -3.44
N LEU A 74 -6.01 -4.10 -3.37
CA LEU A 74 -5.16 -3.52 -4.41
C LEU A 74 -3.88 -4.32 -4.63
N VAL A 75 -3.26 -4.78 -3.54
CA VAL A 75 -2.09 -5.67 -3.58
C VAL A 75 -2.44 -6.94 -4.35
N SER A 76 -3.47 -7.68 -3.92
CA SER A 76 -3.88 -8.94 -4.56
C SER A 76 -4.28 -8.79 -6.03
N THR A 77 -4.91 -7.68 -6.41
CA THR A 77 -5.39 -7.47 -7.79
C THR A 77 -4.25 -7.10 -8.74
N LYS A 78 -3.25 -6.33 -8.27
CA LYS A 78 -2.11 -5.90 -9.09
C LYS A 78 -0.97 -6.93 -9.18
N PHE A 79 -0.84 -7.83 -8.21
CA PHE A 79 0.06 -8.99 -8.33
C PHE A 79 -0.30 -9.90 -9.52
N ASN A 80 -1.55 -9.88 -9.99
CA ASN A 80 -1.97 -10.68 -11.14
C ASN A 80 -1.70 -10.02 -12.51
N ILE A 81 -1.31 -8.73 -12.57
CA ILE A 81 -1.12 -8.01 -13.84
C ILE A 81 0.31 -8.18 -14.39
N GLN A 82 1.27 -8.62 -13.58
CA GLN A 82 2.63 -8.92 -14.06
C GLN A 82 2.83 -10.35 -14.57
N GLN A 83 1.87 -11.27 -14.39
CA GLN A 83 1.98 -12.64 -14.92
C GLN A 83 1.30 -12.87 -16.28
N THR A 84 0.58 -11.88 -16.83
CA THR A 84 -0.15 -12.03 -18.10
C THR A 84 0.47 -11.27 -19.28
N LYS A 85 1.78 -10.97 -19.26
CA LYS A 85 2.48 -10.33 -20.39
C LYS A 85 3.67 -11.11 -20.96
N GLU A 86 3.78 -12.42 -20.68
CA GLU A 86 4.81 -13.28 -21.29
C GLU A 86 4.25 -14.49 -22.08
N GLU A 87 2.95 -14.54 -22.41
CA GLU A 87 2.44 -15.53 -23.36
C GLU A 87 1.74 -14.84 -24.54
N GLY A 88 2.51 -14.63 -25.61
CA GLY A 88 2.00 -14.06 -26.86
C GLY A 88 3.11 -13.75 -27.86
N GLN A 89 3.99 -14.72 -28.10
CA GLN A 89 4.79 -14.79 -29.33
C GLN A 89 4.02 -15.54 -30.41
#